data_AF-A0A8T3XVR0-F1
#
_entry.id   AF-A0A8T3XVR0-F1
#
_cell.length_a   1.000
_cell.length_b   1.000
_cell.length_c   1.000
_cell.angle_alpha   90.00
_cell.angle_beta   90.00
_cell.angle_gamma   90.00
#
_symmetry.space_group_name_H-M   'P 1'
#
loop_
_entity.id
_entity.type
_entity.pdbx_description
1 polymer ?
#
loop_
_entity_poly.entity_id
_entity_poly.type
_entity_poly.pdbx_seq_one_letter_code
_entity_poly.pdbx_strand_id
1 'polypeptide(L)'
;MKKKIKKTSFVKEKVTSTFSVLSGSLSFLGGWQICHNLCLGIIAALSLIGITVVGMPLLFLTKYAVYFWLVAVLLLIPTLVMYWYNRKCMSKNIVLTNIGIIVAAIPFASLQPYQVLFWSAGGILIGLAVLDYTKSDLRKFK
;
A
#
# COMPACT_ATOMS: atom_id res chain seq x y z
N MET A 1 -16.05 -51.02 -5.43
CA MET A 1 -16.16 -50.58 -4.01
C MET A 1 -15.60 -49.16 -3.86
N LYS A 2 -16.42 -48.21 -3.37
CA LYS A 2 -16.07 -46.79 -3.23
C LYS A 2 -15.14 -46.56 -2.03
N LYS A 3 -13.93 -46.04 -2.27
CA LYS A 3 -13.04 -45.51 -1.21
C LYS A 3 -13.60 -44.17 -0.70
N LYS A 4 -14.22 -44.18 0.47
CA LYS A 4 -14.38 -43.00 1.33
C LYS A 4 -13.38 -43.16 2.49
N ILE A 5 -12.67 -42.08 2.81
CA ILE A 5 -12.03 -41.69 4.10
C ILE A 5 -10.71 -40.96 3.78
N LYS A 6 -10.78 -39.63 3.69
CA LYS A 6 -9.70 -38.66 4.00
C LYS A 6 -10.26 -37.23 3.86
N LYS A 7 -11.12 -36.82 4.80
CA LYS A 7 -11.69 -35.44 4.81
C LYS A 7 -11.22 -34.60 6.00
N THR A 8 -10.55 -35.20 6.98
CA THR A 8 -10.17 -34.55 8.24
C THR A 8 -8.77 -33.92 8.25
N SER A 9 -7.83 -34.37 7.39
CA SER A 9 -6.49 -33.76 7.29
C SER A 9 -6.46 -32.47 6.45
N PHE A 10 -7.36 -32.36 5.47
CA PHE A 10 -7.46 -31.22 4.56
C PHE A 10 -7.85 -29.92 5.28
N VAL A 11 -8.65 -30.00 6.34
CA VAL A 11 -9.07 -28.83 7.14
C VAL A 11 -7.90 -28.32 7.99
N LYS A 12 -7.08 -29.22 8.57
CA LYS A 12 -5.89 -28.84 9.34
C LYS A 12 -4.84 -28.15 8.46
N GLU A 13 -4.59 -28.66 7.25
CA GLU A 13 -3.71 -28.00 6.27
C GLU A 13 -4.25 -26.66 5.79
N LYS A 14 -5.58 -26.50 5.68
CA LYS A 14 -6.22 -25.22 5.32
C LYS A 14 -6.06 -24.19 6.44
N VAL A 15 -6.19 -24.59 7.70
CA VAL A 15 -6.00 -23.69 8.84
C VAL A 15 -4.52 -23.32 8.97
N THR A 16 -3.59 -24.28 8.90
CA THR A 16 -2.15 -23.96 9.01
C THR A 16 -1.61 -23.20 7.79
N SER A 17 -2.09 -23.43 6.57
CA SER A 17 -1.65 -22.64 5.40
C SER A 17 -2.27 -21.24 5.37
N THR A 18 -3.51 -21.08 5.84
CA THR A 18 -4.14 -19.75 6.01
C THR A 18 -3.48 -18.97 7.14
N PHE A 19 -3.07 -19.66 8.23
CA PHE A 19 -2.25 -19.07 9.30
C PHE A 19 -0.82 -18.75 8.83
N SER A 20 -0.20 -19.51 7.92
CA SER A 20 1.12 -19.14 7.38
C SER A 20 1.07 -17.93 6.44
N VAL A 21 -0.03 -17.75 5.69
CA VAL A 21 -0.27 -16.54 4.87
C VAL A 21 -0.68 -15.34 5.75
N LEU A 22 -1.43 -15.57 6.83
CA LEU A 22 -1.72 -14.57 7.86
C LEU A 22 -0.45 -14.17 8.60
N SER A 23 0.37 -15.11 9.07
CA SER A 23 1.65 -14.82 9.74
C SER A 23 2.64 -14.13 8.82
N GLY A 24 2.67 -14.47 7.52
CA GLY A 24 3.47 -13.77 6.52
C GLY A 24 3.00 -12.33 6.22
N SER A 25 1.69 -12.05 6.34
CA SER A 25 1.12 -10.70 6.22
C SER A 25 1.09 -9.93 7.55
N LEU A 26 1.14 -10.63 8.68
CA LEU A 26 1.26 -10.09 10.04
C LEU A 26 2.69 -9.64 10.36
N SER A 27 3.72 -10.22 9.74
CA SER A 27 5.08 -9.67 9.78
C SER A 27 5.18 -8.25 9.17
N PHE A 28 4.26 -7.88 8.27
CA PHE A 28 4.12 -6.52 7.75
C PHE A 28 3.16 -5.66 8.61
N LEU A 29 2.16 -6.26 9.28
CA LEU A 29 1.25 -5.56 10.22
C LEU A 29 1.92 -5.15 11.54
N GLY A 30 2.90 -5.90 12.04
CA GLY A 30 3.68 -5.51 13.22
C GLY A 30 4.47 -4.22 12.98
N GLY A 31 5.06 -4.09 11.79
CA GLY A 31 5.68 -2.84 11.32
C GLY A 31 4.66 -1.75 10.96
N TRP A 32 3.51 -2.11 10.38
CA TRP A 32 2.43 -1.18 10.04
C TRP A 32 1.77 -0.56 11.27
N GLN A 33 1.52 -1.31 12.36
CA GLN A 33 1.00 -0.73 13.59
C GLN A 33 2.01 0.19 14.25
N ILE A 34 3.30 -0.16 14.23
CA ILE A 34 4.36 0.74 14.70
C ILE A 34 4.43 1.99 13.82
N CYS A 35 4.48 1.87 12.50
CA CYS A 35 4.56 3.00 11.59
C CYS A 35 3.27 3.84 11.61
N HIS A 36 2.09 3.25 11.78
CA HIS A 36 0.82 3.97 11.83
C HIS A 36 0.64 4.68 13.17
N ASN A 37 0.97 4.05 14.30
CA ASN A 37 0.95 4.71 15.60
C ASN A 37 2.06 5.78 15.72
N LEU A 38 3.24 5.54 15.13
CA LEU A 38 4.32 6.51 15.06
C LEU A 38 3.92 7.69 14.15
N CYS A 39 3.37 7.43 12.95
CA CYS A 39 2.87 8.47 12.07
C CYS A 39 1.73 9.27 12.70
N LEU A 40 0.77 8.62 13.35
CA LEU A 40 -0.31 9.30 14.08
C LEU A 40 0.22 10.12 15.25
N GLY A 41 1.19 9.59 16.01
CA GLY A 41 1.84 10.31 17.11
C GLY A 41 2.63 11.53 16.62
N ILE A 42 3.37 11.37 15.52
CA ILE A 42 4.11 12.47 14.88
C ILE A 42 3.13 13.52 14.33
N ILE A 43 2.05 13.12 13.66
CA ILE A 43 1.02 14.05 13.18
C ILE A 43 0.33 14.78 14.33
N ALA A 44 0.03 14.10 15.45
CA ALA A 44 -0.58 14.70 16.63
C ALA A 44 0.36 15.69 17.34
N ALA A 45 1.65 15.37 17.44
CA ALA A 45 2.66 16.28 18.00
C ALA A 45 2.89 17.49 17.09
N LEU A 46 3.02 17.27 15.77
CA LEU A 46 3.13 18.32 14.76
C LEU A 46 1.87 19.19 14.70
N SER A 47 0.69 18.62 14.94
CA SER A 47 -0.55 19.40 14.94
C SER A 47 -0.66 20.31 16.16
N LEU A 48 -0.26 19.83 17.33
CA LEU A 48 -0.19 20.62 18.56
C LEU A 48 0.77 21.81 18.38
N ILE A 49 1.96 21.57 17.84
CA ILE A 49 2.95 22.63 17.59
C ILE A 49 2.49 23.56 16.45
N GLY A 50 2.00 23.01 15.35
CA GLY A 50 1.61 23.77 14.16
C GLY A 50 0.36 24.64 14.36
N ILE A 51 -0.58 24.21 15.20
CA ILE A 51 -1.73 25.05 15.63
C ILE A 51 -1.22 26.23 16.46
N THR A 52 -0.24 26.03 17.36
CA THR A 52 0.26 27.11 18.22
C THR A 52 1.13 28.14 17.51
N VAL A 53 1.82 27.78 16.41
CA VAL A 53 2.81 28.66 15.76
C VAL A 53 2.27 29.33 14.49
N VAL A 54 1.41 28.67 13.70
CA VAL A 54 1.01 29.18 12.36
C VAL A 54 -0.50 29.07 12.11
N GLY A 55 -1.29 28.54 13.04
CA GLY A 55 -2.75 28.36 12.88
C GLY A 55 -3.17 27.32 11.83
N MET A 56 -2.22 26.73 11.08
CA MET A 56 -2.45 25.63 10.13
C MET A 56 -1.38 24.54 10.30
N PRO A 57 -1.71 23.40 10.94
CA PRO A 57 -0.71 22.40 11.31
C PRO A 57 -0.04 21.68 10.13
N LEU A 58 -0.67 21.69 8.95
CA LEU A 58 -0.22 20.91 7.79
C LEU A 58 0.73 21.67 6.86
N LEU A 59 0.89 22.99 7.05
CA LEU A 59 1.65 23.85 6.13
C LEU A 59 3.16 23.58 6.24
N PHE A 60 3.65 23.21 7.42
CA PHE A 60 5.03 22.74 7.62
C PHE A 60 5.37 21.49 6.80
N LEU A 61 4.42 20.55 6.69
CA LEU A 61 4.63 19.30 5.94
C LEU A 61 4.79 19.54 4.44
N THR A 62 4.23 20.62 3.89
CA THR A 62 4.35 20.94 2.46
C THR A 62 5.79 21.21 2.02
N LYS A 63 6.61 21.82 2.90
CA LYS A 63 8.05 22.01 2.68
C LYS A 63 8.79 20.68 2.60
N TYR A 64 8.34 19.67 3.35
CA TYR A 64 8.95 18.34 3.39
C TYR A 64 8.34 17.34 2.40
N ALA A 65 7.20 17.67 1.79
CA ALA A 65 6.47 16.78 0.91
C ALA A 65 7.33 16.28 -0.27
N VAL A 66 8.19 17.14 -0.82
CA VAL A 66 9.14 16.77 -1.88
C VAL A 66 10.12 15.68 -1.43
N TYR A 67 10.66 15.79 -0.21
CA TYR A 67 11.57 14.79 0.33
C TYR A 67 10.87 13.45 0.57
N PHE A 68 9.65 13.47 1.14
CA PHE A 68 8.87 12.24 1.34
C PHE A 68 8.50 11.57 0.00
N TRP A 69 8.15 12.37 -1.01
CA TRP A 69 7.86 11.86 -2.34
C TRP A 69 9.11 11.23 -2.99
N LEU A 70 10.29 11.86 -2.86
CA LEU A 70 11.54 11.28 -3.34
C LEU A 70 11.88 9.97 -2.63
N VAL A 71 11.67 9.87 -1.32
CA VAL A 71 11.85 8.62 -0.58
C VAL A 71 10.87 7.55 -1.06
N ALA A 72 9.61 7.91 -1.34
CA ALA A 72 8.63 6.98 -1.90
C ALA A 72 9.05 6.46 -3.28
N VAL A 73 9.55 7.34 -4.16
CA VAL A 73 10.10 6.94 -5.47
C VAL A 73 11.33 6.06 -5.29
N LEU A 74 12.24 6.43 -4.40
CA LEU A 74 13.45 5.66 -4.11
C LEU A 74 13.14 4.25 -3.61
N LEU A 75 12.11 4.10 -2.75
CA LEU A 75 11.61 2.81 -2.29
C LEU A 75 10.86 2.04 -3.37
N LEU A 76 10.21 2.73 -4.30
CA LEU A 76 9.51 2.11 -5.41
C LEU A 76 10.48 1.42 -6.39
N ILE A 77 11.64 2.01 -6.66
CA ILE A 77 12.67 1.44 -7.57
C ILE A 77 13.05 -0.02 -7.22
N PRO A 78 13.52 -0.36 -6.00
CA PRO A 78 13.89 -1.73 -5.66
C PRO A 78 12.67 -2.67 -5.70
N THR A 79 11.46 -2.20 -5.39
CA THR A 79 10.25 -3.02 -5.53
C THR A 79 9.95 -3.35 -6.99
N LEU A 80 10.15 -2.41 -7.92
CA LEU A 80 10.04 -2.67 -9.36
C LEU A 80 11.14 -3.62 -9.85
N VAL A 81 12.38 -3.44 -9.40
CA VAL A 81 13.50 -4.33 -9.77
C VAL A 81 13.22 -5.77 -9.31
N MET A 82 12.78 -5.95 -8.06
CA MET A 82 12.38 -7.26 -7.55
C MET A 82 11.19 -7.84 -8.31
N TYR A 83 10.20 -7.02 -8.68
CA TYR A 83 9.06 -7.46 -9.48
C TYR A 83 9.48 -7.93 -10.88
N TRP A 84 10.45 -7.25 -11.49
CA TRP A 84 11.00 -7.63 -12.80
C TRP A 84 11.76 -8.94 -12.73
N TYR A 85 12.62 -9.09 -11.71
CA TYR A 85 13.43 -10.30 -11.54
C TYR A 85 12.57 -11.50 -11.14
N ASN A 86 11.59 -11.30 -10.25
CA ASN A 86 10.72 -12.34 -9.72
C ASN A 86 9.25 -11.90 -9.66
N ARG A 87 8.53 -12.12 -10.77
CA ARG A 87 7.08 -11.88 -10.88
C ARG A 87 6.23 -12.65 -9.85
N LYS A 88 6.79 -13.65 -9.17
CA LYS A 88 6.10 -14.46 -8.14
C LYS A 88 6.16 -13.85 -6.73
N CYS A 89 7.11 -12.95 -6.46
CA CYS A 89 7.30 -12.38 -5.12
C CYS A 89 6.26 -11.31 -4.77
N MET A 90 5.68 -10.65 -5.77
CA MET A 90 4.81 -9.51 -5.53
C MET A 90 3.67 -9.45 -6.55
N SER A 91 2.45 -9.17 -6.08
CA SER A 91 1.30 -9.08 -6.97
C SER A 91 1.38 -7.81 -7.83
N LYS A 92 0.97 -7.94 -9.10
CA LYS A 92 0.90 -6.83 -10.05
C LYS A 92 0.06 -5.67 -9.50
N ASN A 93 -1.00 -5.97 -8.75
CA ASN A 93 -1.98 -4.98 -8.30
C ASN A 93 -1.42 -4.10 -7.17
N ILE A 94 -0.56 -4.63 -6.29
CA ILE A 94 0.10 -3.82 -5.25
C ILE A 94 1.11 -2.86 -5.88
N VAL A 95 1.90 -3.31 -6.85
CA VAL A 95 2.86 -2.45 -7.56
C VAL A 95 2.14 -1.32 -8.32
N LEU A 96 1.06 -1.65 -9.03
CA LEU A 96 0.23 -0.66 -9.73
C LEU A 96 -0.42 0.36 -8.79
N THR A 97 -0.87 -0.09 -7.62
CA THR A 97 -1.44 0.81 -6.60
C THR A 97 -0.40 1.78 -6.08
N ASN A 98 0.81 1.31 -5.73
CA ASN A 98 1.90 2.17 -5.26
C ASN A 98 2.34 3.19 -6.32
N ILE A 99 2.42 2.78 -7.59
CA ILE A 99 2.69 3.70 -8.71
C ILE A 99 1.59 4.76 -8.82
N GLY A 100 0.32 4.34 -8.78
CA GLY A 100 -0.82 5.26 -8.85
C GLY A 100 -0.83 6.29 -7.72
N ILE A 101 -0.50 5.88 -6.49
CA ILE A 101 -0.39 6.77 -5.33
C ILE A 101 0.74 7.78 -5.54
N ILE A 102 1.92 7.34 -5.97
CA ILE A 102 3.07 8.24 -6.21
C ILE A 102 2.77 9.27 -7.30
N VAL A 103 2.06 8.86 -8.37
CA VAL A 103 1.63 9.76 -9.44
C VAL A 103 0.59 10.76 -8.94
N ALA A 104 -0.40 10.32 -8.15
CA ALA A 104 -1.41 11.21 -7.59
C ALA A 104 -0.84 12.19 -6.54
N ALA A 105 0.25 11.80 -5.85
CA ALA A 105 0.83 12.55 -4.73
C ALA A 105 2.00 13.48 -5.13
N ILE A 106 2.10 13.89 -6.39
CA ILE A 106 3.19 14.76 -6.87
C ILE A 106 3.15 16.13 -6.15
N PRO A 107 4.20 16.54 -5.42
CA PRO A 107 4.18 17.74 -4.58
C PRO A 107 4.81 18.98 -5.24
N PHE A 108 5.07 18.96 -6.55
CA PHE A 108 5.78 20.07 -7.22
C PHE A 108 4.85 21.27 -7.46
N ALA A 109 5.21 22.43 -6.89
CA ALA A 109 4.48 23.68 -7.07
C ALA A 109 4.34 24.08 -8.56
N SER A 110 5.41 23.91 -9.35
CA SER A 110 5.40 24.22 -10.79
C SER A 110 4.42 23.36 -11.59
N LEU A 111 4.01 22.20 -11.07
CA LEU A 111 3.10 21.25 -11.71
C LEU A 111 1.67 21.32 -11.13
N GLN A 112 1.40 22.21 -10.17
CA GLN A 112 0.05 22.46 -9.65
C GLN A 112 -1.02 22.73 -10.73
N PRO A 113 -0.79 23.50 -11.81
CA PRO A 113 -1.84 23.69 -12.82
C PRO A 113 -2.26 22.37 -13.51
N TYR A 114 -1.41 21.34 -13.47
CA TYR A 114 -1.69 20.01 -14.02
C TYR A 114 -2.09 18.98 -12.94
N GLN A 115 -2.34 19.41 -11.71
CA GLN A 115 -2.62 18.50 -10.59
C GLN A 115 -3.85 17.61 -10.85
N VAL A 116 -4.86 18.14 -11.54
CA VAL A 116 -6.05 17.37 -11.94
C VAL A 116 -5.69 16.20 -12.88
N LEU A 117 -4.71 16.38 -13.77
CA LEU A 117 -4.23 15.30 -14.64
C LEU A 117 -3.52 14.22 -13.83
N PHE A 118 -2.67 14.60 -12.87
CA PHE A 118 -1.97 13.63 -12.02
C PHE A 118 -2.92 12.88 -11.09
N TRP A 119 -3.91 13.56 -10.52
CA TRP A 119 -4.96 12.93 -9.71
C TRP A 119 -5.82 11.97 -10.51
N SER A 120 -6.26 12.38 -11.70
CA SER A 120 -7.07 11.50 -12.55
C SER A 120 -6.24 10.30 -13.04
N ALA A 121 -5.02 10.50 -13.51
CA ALA A 121 -4.14 9.41 -13.94
C ALA A 121 -3.81 8.43 -12.81
N GLY A 122 -3.39 8.94 -11.64
CA GLY A 122 -3.09 8.12 -10.47
C GLY A 122 -4.33 7.41 -9.93
N GLY A 123 -5.47 8.11 -9.87
CA GLY A 123 -6.75 7.58 -9.43
C GLY A 123 -7.26 6.45 -10.33
N ILE A 124 -7.14 6.60 -11.65
CA ILE A 124 -7.50 5.54 -12.61
C ILE A 124 -6.63 4.30 -12.40
N LEU A 125 -5.31 4.45 -12.22
CA LEU A 125 -4.41 3.32 -11.96
C LEU A 125 -4.78 2.57 -10.69
N ILE A 126 -5.08 3.29 -9.61
CA ILE A 126 -5.53 2.71 -8.34
C ILE A 126 -6.87 1.99 -8.54
N GLY A 127 -7.83 2.64 -9.19
CA GLY A 127 -9.15 2.06 -9.46
C GLY A 127 -9.05 0.74 -10.23
N LEU A 128 -8.25 0.71 -11.30
CA LEU A 128 -8.01 -0.52 -12.07
C LEU A 128 -7.34 -1.61 -11.24
N ALA A 129 -6.36 -1.25 -10.40
CA ALA A 129 -5.67 -2.20 -9.54
C ALA A 129 -6.61 -2.84 -8.50
N VAL A 130 -7.50 -2.04 -7.90
CA VAL A 130 -8.49 -2.51 -6.92
C VAL A 130 -9.55 -3.38 -7.59
N LEU A 131 -10.06 -2.99 -8.76
CA LEU A 131 -11.04 -3.79 -9.51
C LEU A 131 -10.46 -5.14 -9.94
N ASP A 132 -9.20 -5.18 -10.38
CA ASP A 132 -8.56 -6.43 -10.74
C ASP A 132 -8.29 -7.31 -9.50
N TYR A 133 -7.97 -6.69 -8.36
CA TYR A 133 -7.81 -7.41 -7.09
C TYR A 133 -9.11 -8.08 -6.63
N THR A 134 -10.23 -7.35 -6.61
CA THR A 134 -11.53 -7.90 -6.19
C THR A 134 -12.05 -8.96 -7.16
N LYS A 135 -11.88 -8.75 -8.48
CA LYS A 135 -12.25 -9.74 -9.50
C LYS A 135 -11.43 -11.02 -9.44
N SER A 136 -10.16 -10.92 -9.05
CA SER A 136 -9.27 -12.08 -8.89
C SER A 136 -9.65 -12.92 -7.68
N ASP A 137 -10.03 -12.25 -6.59
CA ASP A 137 -10.46 -12.92 -5.36
C ASP A 137 -11.78 -13.68 -5.58
N LEU A 138 -12.77 -13.03 -6.22
CA LEU A 138 -14.07 -13.65 -6.54
C LEU A 138 -13.95 -14.88 -7.46
N ARG A 139 -13.01 -14.88 -8.42
CA ARG A 139 -12.78 -16.05 -9.31
C ARG A 139 -12.17 -17.25 -8.59
N LYS A 140 -11.58 -17.07 -7.41
CA LYS A 140 -11.00 -18.17 -6.63
C LYS A 140 -12.06 -18.99 -5.88
N PHE A 141 -13.29 -18.49 -5.79
CA PHE A 141 -14.42 -19.10 -5.09
C PHE A 141 -15.46 -19.76 -6.01
N LYS A 142 -15.33 -19.61 -7.33
CA LYS A 142 -16.19 -20.25 -8.33
C LYS A 142 -15.47 -21.44 -8.95
#